data_AF-V7I2L1-F1
#
_entry.id   AF-V7I2L1-F1
#
_cell.length_a   1.000
_cell.length_b   1.000
_cell.length_c   1.000
_cell.angle_alpha   90.00
_cell.angle_beta   90.00
_cell.angle_gamma   90.00
#
_symmetry.space_group_name_H-M   'P 1'
#
loop_
_entity.id
_entity.type
_entity.pdbx_description
1 polymer ?
#
loop_
_entity_poly.entity_id
_entity_poly.type
_entity_poly.pdbx_seq_one_letter_code
_entity_poly.pdbx_strand_id
1 'polypeptide(L)' 'MVVVECGCGKKQVLHDYRITMDDCVTFREYSGKCKCGEKLSMVDINLKDLEKSSYLN' A
#
# COMPACT_ATOMS: atom_id res chain seq x y z
N MET A 1 -4.17 6.37 5.98
CA MET A 1 -3.18 7.43 5.72
C MET A 1 -1.85 7.12 6.42
N VAL A 2 -0.73 7.24 5.71
CA VAL A 2 0.64 7.00 6.24
C VAL A 2 1.53 8.20 5.91
N VAL A 3 2.45 8.56 6.81
CA VAL A 3 3.41 9.65 6.56
C VAL A 3 4.76 9.05 6.20
N VAL A 4 5.27 9.39 5.01
CA VAL A 4 6.59 8.97 4.53
C VAL A 4 7.48 10.20 4.29
N GLU A 5 8.78 10.03 4.46
CA GLU A 5 9.75 11.05 4.08
C GLU A 5 10.19 10.82 2.63
N CYS A 6 10.01 11.83 1.79
CA CYS A 6 10.50 11.83 0.41
C CYS A 6 12.02 11.99 0.40
N GLY A 7 12.72 11.54 -0.66
CA GLY A 7 14.17 11.72 -0.80
C GLY A 7 14.64 13.19 -0.75
N CYS A 8 13.73 14.14 -0.95
CA CYS A 8 13.98 15.57 -0.75
C CYS A 8 13.90 16.05 0.72
N GLY A 9 13.74 15.16 1.70
CA GLY A 9 13.64 15.45 3.13
C GLY A 9 12.29 15.99 3.60
N LYS A 10 11.28 16.05 2.71
CA LYS A 10 9.92 16.51 3.06
C LYS A 10 9.02 15.33 3.41
N LYS A 11 8.29 15.46 4.52
CA LYS A 11 7.23 14.53 4.91
C LYS A 11 6.01 14.70 4.02
N GLN A 12 5.45 13.59 3.55
CA GLN A 12 4.23 13.56 2.76
C GLN A 12 3.24 12.54 3.30
N VAL A 13 1.97 12.91 3.22
CA VAL A 13 0.85 12.03 3.56
C VAL A 13 0.50 11.24 2.31
N LEU A 14 0.56 9.91 2.41
CA LEU A 14 0.03 9.01 1.41
C LEU A 14 -1.40 8.62 1.78
N HIS A 15 -2.27 8.64 0.77
CA HIS A 15 -3.65 8.21 0.90
C HIS A 15 -3.72 6.69 0.81
N ASP A 16 -4.57 6.09 1.63
CA ASP A 16 -4.79 4.64 1.61
C ASP A 16 -5.86 4.27 0.59
N TYR A 17 -5.50 3.30 -0.24
CA TYR A 17 -6.36 2.62 -1.19
C TYR A 17 -6.42 1.16 -0.78
N ARG A 18 -7.57 0.74 -0.24
CA ARG A 18 -7.82 -0.66 0.07
C ARG A 18 -8.28 -1.35 -1.20
N ILE A 19 -7.51 -2.34 -1.64
CA ILE A 19 -7.88 -3.19 -2.77
C ILE A 19 -8.25 -4.54 -2.19
N THR A 20 -9.49 -4.96 -2.45
CA THR A 20 -10.00 -6.28 -2.13
C THR A 20 -10.17 -7.01 -3.45
N MET A 21 -9.44 -8.09 -3.65
CA MET A 21 -9.70 -9.00 -4.77
C MET A 21 -10.68 -10.08 -4.29
N ASP A 22 -11.72 -10.34 -5.07
CA ASP A 22 -12.59 -11.51 -4.90
C ASP A 22 -11.69 -12.76 -4.77
N ASP A 23 -11.81 -13.45 -3.64
CA ASP A 23 -11.01 -14.63 -3.24
C ASP A 23 -9.60 -14.42 -2.64
N CYS A 24 -9.51 -13.56 -1.60
CA CYS A 24 -8.56 -13.75 -0.47
C CYS A 24 -7.23 -13.00 -0.50
N VAL A 25 -7.16 -11.83 -1.14
CA VAL A 25 -6.05 -10.91 -0.92
C VAL A 25 -6.56 -9.50 -0.66
N THR A 26 -6.43 -9.06 0.59
CA THR A 26 -6.56 -7.64 0.95
C THR A 26 -5.16 -7.03 1.02
N PHE A 27 -4.84 -6.10 0.12
CA PHE A 27 -3.63 -5.29 0.25
C PHE A 27 -3.97 -3.81 0.32
N ARG A 28 -3.14 -3.06 1.05
CA ARG A 28 -3.25 -1.61 1.18
C ARG A 28 -2.19 -0.98 0.31
N GLU A 29 -2.62 -0.30 -0.73
CA GLU A 29 -1.75 0.57 -1.50
C GLU A 29 -1.82 1.97 -0.89
N TYR A 30 -0.66 2.57 -0.65
CA TYR A 30 -0.52 3.96 -0.27
C TYR A 30 0.15 4.68 -1.42
N SER A 31 -0.50 5.69 -1.99
CA SER A 31 0.08 6.49 -3.07
C SER A 31 -0.05 7.98 -2.80
N GLY A 32 0.89 8.73 -3.36
CA GLY A 32 0.95 10.18 -3.20
C GLY A 32 2.04 10.79 -4.07
N LYS A 33 1.99 12.12 -4.21
CA LYS A 33 2.97 12.89 -4.97
C LYS A 33 3.60 13.93 -4.07
N CYS A 34 4.91 13.90 -3.96
CA CYS A 34 5.63 14.93 -3.24
C CYS A 34 5.64 16.24 -4.04
N LYS A 35 5.69 17.38 -3.34
CA LYS A 35 5.83 18.71 -3.96
C LYS A 35 7.09 18.86 -4.82
N CYS A 36 8.13 18.05 -4.61
CA CYS A 36 9.31 18.01 -5.48
C CYS A 36 9.04 17.36 -6.85
N GLY A 37 7.87 16.75 -7.06
CA GLY A 37 7.49 16.06 -8.29
C GLY A 37 7.59 14.54 -8.22
N GLU A 38 8.30 14.01 -7.22
CA GLU A 38 8.48 12.57 -7.01
C GLU A 38 7.17 11.88 -6.65
N LYS A 39 6.90 10.73 -7.28
CA LYS A 39 5.76 9.87 -6.93
C LYS A 39 6.22 8.88 -5.87
N LEU A 40 5.45 8.79 -4.80
CA LEU A 40 5.70 7.87 -3.69
C LEU A 40 4.57 6.86 -3.68
N SER A 41 4.94 5.58 -3.72
CA SER A 41 4.01 4.46 -3.60
C SER A 41 4.58 3.44 -2.62
N MET A 42 3.73 2.96 -1.74
CA MET A 42 4.05 1.92 -0.78
C MET A 42 2.92 0.90 -0.80
N VAL A 43 3.24 -0.38 -0.87
CA VAL A 43 2.25 -1.45 -0.81
C VAL A 43 2.49 -2.20 0.49
N ASP A 44 1.45 -2.27 1.32
CA ASP A 44 1.43 -3.08 2.52
C ASP A 44 0.55 -4.29 2.25
N ILE A 45 1.21 -5.43 2.02
CA ILE A 45 0.56 -6.73 1.85
C ILE A 45 0.60 -7.39 3.22
N ASN A 46 -0.56 -7.53 3.84
CA ASN A 46 -0.64 -8.24 5.10
C ASN A 46 -0.50 -9.74 4.79
N LEU A 47 0.70 -10.30 4.93
CA LEU A 47 0.97 -11.72 4.65
C LEU A 47 0.13 -12.69 5.50
N LYS A 48 -0.51 -12.20 6.57
CA LYS A 48 -1.49 -12.96 7.37
C LYS A 48 -2.86 -13.11 6.68
N ASP A 49 -3.25 -12.17 5.81
CA ASP A 49 -4.40 -12.34 4.90
C ASP A 49 -4.09 -13.39 3.82
N LEU A 50 -2.81 -13.64 3.57
CA LEU A 50 -2.31 -14.68 2.66
C LEU A 50 -2.26 -16.07 3.31
N GLU A 51 -2.82 -16.26 4.52
CA GLU A 51 -3.00 -17.59 5.09
C GLU A 51 -4.05 -18.36 4.28
N LYS A 52 -3.53 -19.05 3.26
CA LYS A 52 -4.05 -20.27 2.65
C LYS A 52 -5.57 -20.31 2.59
N SER A 53 -6.10 -19.62 1.59
CA SER A 53 -7.24 -20.22 0.94
C SER A 53 -6.78 -21.55 0.37
N SER A 54 -7.34 -22.60 0.95
CA SER A 54 -7.07 -23.99 0.62
C SER A 54 -7.69 -24.31 -0.75
N TYR A 55 -7.25 -23.61 -1.81
CA TYR A 55 -7.68 -23.78 -3.20
C TYR A 55 -6.86 -24.85 -3.93
N LEU A 56 -6.56 -25.95 -3.23
CA LEU A 56 -6.12 -27.21 -3.81
C LEU A 56 -7.06 -28.29 -3.27
N ASN A 57 -8.28 -28.32 -3.83
CA ASN A 57 -9.09 -29.54 -3.92
C ASN A 57 -9.20 -29.89 -5.39
#